data_AF-A0A7X2BWW7-F1
#
_entry.id   AF-A0A7X2BWW7-F1
#
_cell.length_a   1.000
_cell.length_b   1.000
_cell.length_c   1.000
_cell.angle_alpha   90.00
_cell.angle_beta   90.00
_cell.angle_gamma   90.00
#
_symmetry.space_group_name_H-M   'P 1'
#
loop_
_entity.id
_entity.type
_entity.pdbx_description
1 polymer ?
#
loop_
_entity_poly.entity_id
_entity_poly.type
_entity_poly.pdbx_seq_one_letter_code
_entity_poly.pdbx_strand_id
1 'polypeptide(L)'
;VTLFEKNEAIGGQISIAAKAPQRDQMAGITRWFQLELARLNVDLRLGTAADVATIRDLRPDIVVLAVGGHPFVEQNEHWGAAEGLSVSSWDVLDGKVAPGKNVLVYDTICEFTGMSVADYMADKGSQVEIVTDDTKPGVAVGGTSFPTYYRSLYPKEVIMTGDMMLERVYREGDKVIAVLENEYTGAKEERVVDQVVIENGVRPDEELYYALKPDSRNKGQIDPEALFAIQPQPCLSEAGDGYLLFRLGDCVAQRNVHAAIYDALRLCKDF
;
A
#
# COMPACT_ATOMS: atom_id res chain seq x y z
N VAL A 1 -24.28 -9.96 -5.00
CA VAL A 1 -23.10 -9.09 -4.77
C VAL A 1 -22.65 -8.52 -6.09
N THR A 2 -22.45 -7.21 -6.15
CA THR A 2 -21.81 -6.52 -7.28
C THR A 2 -20.48 -5.95 -6.80
N LEU A 3 -19.40 -6.21 -7.53
CA LEU A 3 -18.06 -5.73 -7.23
C LEU A 3 -17.56 -4.85 -8.37
N PHE A 4 -17.21 -3.61 -8.04
CA PHE A 4 -16.58 -2.66 -8.96
C PHE A 4 -15.08 -2.64 -8.73
N GLU A 5 -14.29 -2.69 -9.80
CA GLU A 5 -12.84 -2.52 -9.79
C GLU A 5 -12.46 -1.54 -10.90
N LYS A 6 -11.70 -0.50 -10.55
CA LYS A 6 -11.31 0.55 -11.49
C LYS A 6 -10.34 0.06 -12.56
N ASN A 7 -9.56 -0.98 -12.26
CA ASN A 7 -8.60 -1.57 -13.18
C ASN A 7 -9.22 -2.72 -13.99
N GLU A 8 -8.54 -3.12 -15.07
CA GLU A 8 -8.94 -4.25 -15.93
C GLU A 8 -8.76 -5.63 -15.27
N ALA A 9 -8.25 -5.68 -14.04
CA ALA A 9 -8.05 -6.90 -13.28
C ALA A 9 -8.18 -6.61 -11.78
N ILE A 10 -8.65 -7.61 -11.02
CA ILE A 10 -8.63 -7.57 -9.56
C ILE A 10 -7.21 -7.72 -9.02
N GLY A 11 -7.03 -7.35 -7.74
CA GLY A 11 -5.85 -7.73 -6.95
C GLY A 11 -5.11 -6.56 -6.31
N GLY A 12 -5.33 -5.33 -6.78
CA GLY A 12 -4.75 -4.12 -6.18
C GLY A 12 -3.27 -4.28 -5.83
N GLN A 13 -2.91 -3.93 -4.60
CA GLN A 13 -1.53 -3.99 -4.10
C GLN A 13 -0.91 -5.40 -4.10
N ILE A 14 -1.70 -6.47 -4.04
CA ILE A 14 -1.17 -7.85 -4.14
C ILE A 14 -0.54 -8.07 -5.52
N SER A 15 -1.12 -7.49 -6.57
CA SER A 15 -0.58 -7.59 -7.93
C SER A 15 0.72 -6.82 -8.10
N ILE A 16 0.87 -5.69 -7.40
CA ILE A 16 2.13 -4.92 -7.36
C ILE A 16 3.19 -5.73 -6.61
N ALA A 17 2.86 -6.22 -5.42
CA ALA A 17 3.79 -6.98 -4.58
C ALA A 17 4.28 -8.26 -5.26
N ALA A 18 3.45 -8.92 -6.07
CA ALA A 18 3.81 -10.13 -6.80
C ALA A 18 4.86 -9.92 -7.91
N LYS A 19 5.13 -8.66 -8.30
CA LYS A 19 6.17 -8.33 -9.30
C LYS A 19 7.58 -8.33 -8.71
N ALA A 20 7.72 -8.27 -7.39
CA ALA A 20 9.01 -8.27 -6.73
C ALA A 20 9.64 -9.68 -6.70
N PRO A 21 10.98 -9.79 -6.66
CA PRO A 21 11.66 -11.07 -6.46
C PRO A 21 11.15 -11.80 -5.21
N GLN A 22 11.04 -13.13 -5.30
CA GLN A 22 10.64 -14.01 -4.18
C GLN A 22 9.18 -13.83 -3.72
N ARG A 23 8.38 -13.00 -4.41
CA ARG A 23 6.99 -12.65 -4.04
C ARG A 23 5.96 -13.09 -5.08
N ASP A 24 6.38 -13.78 -6.13
CA ASP A 24 5.55 -14.27 -7.23
C ASP A 24 4.36 -15.11 -6.76
N GLN A 25 4.54 -15.88 -5.67
CA GLN A 25 3.48 -16.71 -5.08
C GLN A 25 2.30 -15.89 -4.54
N MET A 26 2.46 -14.59 -4.28
CA MET A 26 1.36 -13.71 -3.87
C MET A 26 0.26 -13.63 -4.93
N ALA A 27 0.59 -13.77 -6.21
CA ALA A 27 -0.39 -13.82 -7.29
C ALA A 27 -1.41 -14.96 -7.11
N GLY A 28 -1.05 -16.01 -6.34
CA GLY A 28 -1.94 -17.10 -5.98
C GLY A 28 -3.18 -16.64 -5.19
N ILE A 29 -3.06 -15.60 -4.36
CA ILE A 29 -4.19 -15.04 -3.59
C ILE A 29 -5.24 -14.48 -4.55
N THR A 30 -4.80 -13.60 -5.45
CA THR A 30 -5.68 -12.96 -6.45
C THR A 30 -6.27 -14.00 -7.40
N ARG A 31 -5.48 -14.99 -7.84
CA ARG A 31 -5.96 -16.09 -8.68
C ARG A 31 -7.05 -16.90 -8.00
N TRP A 32 -6.89 -17.21 -6.71
CA TRP A 32 -7.90 -17.95 -5.95
C TRP A 32 -9.20 -17.15 -5.83
N PHE A 33 -9.13 -15.86 -5.48
CA PHE A 33 -10.32 -15.01 -5.42
C PHE A 33 -11.02 -14.88 -6.77
N GLN A 34 -10.28 -14.76 -7.88
CA GLN A 34 -10.89 -14.72 -9.21
C GLN A 34 -11.74 -15.96 -9.50
N LEU A 35 -11.25 -17.15 -9.12
CA LEU A 35 -11.98 -18.41 -9.30
C LEU A 35 -13.21 -18.47 -8.39
N GLU A 36 -13.10 -18.02 -7.14
CA GLU A 36 -14.22 -18.01 -6.20
C GLU A 36 -15.32 -17.02 -6.59
N LEU A 37 -14.97 -15.81 -7.06
CA LEU A 37 -15.93 -14.83 -7.57
C LEU A 37 -16.72 -15.40 -8.76
N ALA A 38 -16.03 -16.10 -9.68
CA ALA A 38 -16.67 -16.79 -10.80
C ALA A 38 -17.58 -17.93 -10.32
N ARG A 39 -17.10 -18.79 -9.41
CA ARG A 39 -17.87 -19.91 -8.84
C ARG A 39 -19.15 -19.45 -8.14
N LEU A 40 -19.10 -18.30 -7.48
CA LEU A 40 -20.21 -17.69 -6.75
C LEU A 40 -21.10 -16.80 -7.64
N ASN A 41 -20.80 -16.67 -8.94
CA ASN A 41 -21.51 -15.81 -9.89
C ASN A 41 -21.65 -14.36 -9.40
N VAL A 42 -20.58 -13.78 -8.85
CA VAL A 42 -20.54 -12.36 -8.48
C VAL A 42 -20.61 -11.50 -9.75
N ASP A 43 -21.42 -10.43 -9.73
CA ASP A 43 -21.44 -9.41 -10.78
C ASP A 43 -20.16 -8.57 -10.68
N LEU A 44 -19.13 -9.00 -11.41
CA LEU A 44 -17.79 -8.41 -11.42
C LEU A 44 -17.67 -7.40 -12.57
N ARG A 45 -17.52 -6.11 -12.22
CA ARG A 45 -17.39 -5.00 -13.16
C ARG A 45 -15.97 -4.42 -13.12
N LEU A 46 -15.12 -4.94 -13.99
CA LEU A 46 -13.74 -4.46 -14.20
C LEU A 46 -13.72 -3.19 -15.05
N GLY A 47 -12.61 -2.44 -15.00
CA GLY A 47 -12.44 -1.17 -15.73
C GLY A 47 -13.46 -0.10 -15.33
N THR A 48 -14.13 -0.27 -14.18
CA THR A 48 -15.27 0.54 -13.78
C THR A 48 -15.06 1.04 -12.35
N ALA A 49 -14.72 2.32 -12.21
CA ALA A 49 -14.68 2.98 -10.92
C ALA A 49 -16.11 3.27 -10.43
N ALA A 50 -16.43 2.88 -9.19
CA ALA A 50 -17.69 3.28 -8.56
C ALA A 50 -17.59 4.70 -8.02
N ASP A 51 -18.64 5.49 -8.25
CA ASP A 51 -18.83 6.81 -7.66
C ASP A 51 -20.17 6.89 -6.90
N VAL A 52 -20.47 8.04 -6.31
CA VAL A 52 -21.71 8.27 -5.56
C VAL A 52 -22.94 8.02 -6.43
N ALA A 53 -22.92 8.43 -7.70
CA ALA A 53 -24.05 8.30 -8.60
C ALA A 53 -24.33 6.82 -8.93
N THR A 54 -23.27 6.08 -9.25
CA THR A 54 -23.29 4.63 -9.53
C THR A 54 -23.83 3.85 -8.34
N ILE A 55 -23.37 4.18 -7.12
CA ILE A 55 -23.81 3.51 -5.90
C ILE A 55 -25.29 3.82 -5.61
N ARG A 56 -25.72 5.08 -5.79
CA ARG A 56 -27.13 5.47 -5.61
C ARG A 56 -28.05 4.80 -6.62
N ASP A 57 -27.66 4.70 -7.88
CA ASP A 57 -28.45 4.05 -8.93
C ASP A 57 -28.64 2.54 -8.65
N LEU A 58 -27.60 1.88 -8.14
CA LEU A 58 -27.65 0.47 -7.77
C LEU A 58 -28.61 0.19 -6.60
N ARG A 59 -28.91 1.19 -5.76
CA ARG A 59 -29.76 1.09 -4.56
C ARG A 59 -29.42 -0.13 -3.67
N PRO A 60 -28.15 -0.26 -3.23
CA PRO A 60 -27.73 -1.40 -2.41
C PRO A 60 -28.29 -1.32 -0.99
N ASP A 61 -28.40 -2.48 -0.31
CA ASP A 61 -28.67 -2.53 1.13
C ASP A 61 -27.40 -2.25 1.95
N ILE A 62 -26.23 -2.69 1.44
CA ILE A 62 -24.93 -2.59 2.09
C ILE A 62 -23.89 -2.14 1.06
N VAL A 63 -23.06 -1.16 1.43
CA VAL A 63 -21.90 -0.68 0.68
C VAL A 63 -20.65 -0.96 1.50
N VAL A 64 -19.69 -1.65 0.87
CA VAL A 64 -18.38 -1.94 1.46
C VAL A 64 -17.30 -1.29 0.61
N LEU A 65 -16.61 -0.31 1.17
CA LEU A 65 -15.49 0.36 0.52
C LEU A 65 -14.18 -0.38 0.84
N ALA A 66 -13.57 -0.93 -0.20
CA ALA A 66 -12.26 -1.58 -0.15
C ALA A 66 -11.30 -0.94 -1.17
N VAL A 67 -11.37 0.39 -1.30
CA VAL A 67 -10.66 1.16 -2.34
C VAL A 67 -9.15 1.31 -2.07
N GLY A 68 -8.67 0.85 -0.92
CA GLY A 68 -7.28 0.96 -0.52
C GLY A 68 -6.85 2.41 -0.31
N GLY A 69 -5.70 2.76 -0.87
CA GLY A 69 -5.10 4.08 -0.76
C GLY A 69 -4.01 4.30 -1.81
N HIS A 70 -3.15 5.29 -1.58
CA HIS A 70 -2.03 5.65 -2.45
C HIS A 70 -0.71 5.76 -1.67
N PRO A 71 0.45 5.67 -2.34
CA PRO A 71 1.75 5.82 -1.68
C PRO A 71 1.86 7.17 -0.97
N PHE A 72 2.24 7.19 0.31
CA PHE A 72 2.24 8.41 1.12
C PHE A 72 3.56 9.21 1.00
N VAL A 73 3.88 9.61 -0.23
CA VAL A 73 5.13 10.32 -0.56
C VAL A 73 5.07 11.83 -0.28
N GLU A 74 3.88 12.36 -0.01
CA GLU A 74 3.60 13.77 0.25
C GLU A 74 3.65 14.14 1.74
N GLN A 75 4.01 13.21 2.64
CA GLN A 75 4.11 13.49 4.07
C GLN A 75 5.10 14.62 4.37
N ASN A 76 6.17 14.70 3.59
CA ASN A 76 7.15 15.78 3.64
C ASN A 76 7.28 16.40 2.24
N GLU A 77 6.90 17.67 2.10
CA GLU A 77 6.98 18.40 0.83
C GLU A 77 8.41 18.48 0.28
N HIS A 78 9.42 18.42 1.15
CA HIS A 78 10.82 18.50 0.76
C HIS A 78 11.37 17.20 0.17
N TRP A 79 10.61 16.10 0.19
CA TRP A 79 10.99 14.86 -0.51
C TRP A 79 10.93 14.97 -2.03
N GLY A 80 10.42 16.09 -2.56
CA GLY A 80 10.52 16.40 -3.99
C GLY A 80 9.57 15.59 -4.88
N ALA A 81 8.54 14.96 -4.30
CA ALA A 81 7.61 14.12 -5.03
C ALA A 81 6.75 14.94 -6.01
N ALA A 82 6.30 16.13 -5.61
CA ALA A 82 5.51 17.03 -6.46
C ALA A 82 6.33 17.58 -7.64
N GLU A 83 7.64 17.74 -7.45
CA GLU A 83 8.61 18.21 -8.43
C GLU A 83 9.16 17.09 -9.33
N GLY A 84 8.75 15.83 -9.08
CA GLY A 84 9.24 14.66 -9.81
C GLY A 84 10.71 14.32 -9.55
N LEU A 85 11.25 14.72 -8.39
CA LEU A 85 12.61 14.38 -7.94
C LEU A 85 12.69 13.00 -7.26
N SER A 86 11.56 12.53 -6.74
CA SER A 86 11.41 11.19 -6.17
C SER A 86 10.17 10.49 -6.73
N VAL A 87 10.14 9.17 -6.61
CA VAL A 87 9.02 8.32 -7.06
C VAL A 87 8.65 7.34 -5.96
N SER A 88 7.45 6.77 -6.00
CA SER A 88 7.07 5.75 -5.02
C SER A 88 7.67 4.38 -5.36
N SER A 89 7.80 3.53 -4.35
CA SER A 89 8.12 2.10 -4.53
C SER A 89 7.12 1.40 -5.47
N TRP A 90 5.85 1.82 -5.44
CA TRP A 90 4.78 1.29 -6.28
C TRP A 90 4.97 1.66 -7.75
N ASP A 91 5.38 2.89 -8.06
CA ASP A 91 5.62 3.31 -9.45
C ASP A 91 6.73 2.48 -10.10
N VAL A 92 7.75 2.13 -9.34
CA VAL A 92 8.84 1.26 -9.78
C VAL A 92 8.36 -0.19 -9.96
N LEU A 93 7.74 -0.76 -8.93
CA LEU A 93 7.28 -2.16 -8.97
C LEU A 93 6.18 -2.37 -10.02
N ASP A 94 5.28 -1.41 -10.21
CA ASP A 94 4.21 -1.49 -11.19
C ASP A 94 4.71 -1.27 -12.64
N GLY A 95 5.93 -0.77 -12.79
CA GLY A 95 6.60 -0.56 -14.08
C GLY A 95 6.29 0.79 -14.74
N LYS A 96 5.68 1.73 -14.01
CA LYS A 96 5.45 3.10 -14.47
C LYS A 96 6.75 3.89 -14.60
N VAL A 97 7.70 3.59 -13.72
CA VAL A 97 9.03 4.21 -13.69
C VAL A 97 10.09 3.11 -13.79
N ALA A 98 11.03 3.27 -14.73
CA ALA A 98 12.15 2.35 -14.87
C ALA A 98 13.19 2.58 -13.75
N PRO A 99 13.88 1.53 -13.28
CA PRO A 99 15.01 1.68 -12.37
C PRO A 99 16.15 2.52 -12.97
N GLY A 100 16.66 3.48 -12.19
CA GLY A 100 17.86 4.25 -12.48
C GLY A 100 19.15 3.46 -12.28
N LYS A 101 20.31 4.10 -12.47
CA LYS A 101 21.61 3.42 -12.29
C LYS A 101 22.11 3.48 -10.85
N ASN A 102 22.11 4.67 -10.23
CA ASN A 102 22.42 4.86 -8.82
C ASN A 102 21.16 5.31 -8.07
N VAL A 103 20.68 4.49 -7.15
CA VAL A 103 19.35 4.61 -6.54
C VAL A 103 19.48 4.64 -5.02
N LEU A 104 18.80 5.62 -4.40
CA LEU A 104 18.51 5.62 -2.98
C LEU A 104 17.05 5.23 -2.75
N VAL A 105 16.82 4.14 -2.03
CA VAL A 105 15.50 3.74 -1.55
C VAL A 105 15.38 4.20 -0.10
N TYR A 106 14.48 5.13 0.18
CA TYR A 106 14.14 5.54 1.53
C TYR A 106 12.91 4.77 2.01
N ASP A 107 13.07 3.93 3.03
CA ASP A 107 12.03 3.06 3.59
C ASP A 107 11.80 3.38 5.06
N THR A 108 10.68 4.03 5.38
CA THR A 108 10.27 4.33 6.78
C THR A 108 9.47 3.21 7.41
N ILE A 109 8.96 2.28 6.60
CA ILE A 109 8.03 1.24 7.04
C ILE A 109 8.80 -0.01 7.48
N CYS A 110 9.95 -0.27 6.83
CA CYS A 110 10.83 -1.40 7.14
C CYS A 110 10.14 -2.77 7.05
N GLU A 111 9.02 -2.87 6.32
CA GLU A 111 8.33 -4.12 6.01
C GLU A 111 8.78 -4.66 4.64
N PHE A 112 7.93 -5.48 3.99
CA PHE A 112 8.28 -6.18 2.77
C PHE A 112 8.51 -5.23 1.59
N THR A 113 7.78 -4.12 1.47
CA THR A 113 7.75 -3.33 0.23
C THR A 113 9.09 -2.62 -0.05
N GLY A 114 9.68 -1.94 0.93
CA GLY A 114 10.97 -1.27 0.75
C GLY A 114 12.10 -2.25 0.42
N MET A 115 12.18 -3.36 1.16
CA MET A 115 13.10 -4.46 0.86
C MET A 115 12.86 -5.08 -0.53
N SER A 116 11.60 -5.19 -0.95
CA SER A 116 11.20 -5.75 -2.24
C SER A 116 11.56 -4.85 -3.42
N VAL A 117 11.35 -3.54 -3.31
CA VAL A 117 11.72 -2.61 -4.38
C VAL A 117 13.24 -2.49 -4.49
N ALA A 118 13.97 -2.49 -3.36
CA ALA A 118 15.43 -2.55 -3.39
C ALA A 118 15.96 -3.81 -4.08
N ASP A 119 15.41 -5.00 -3.75
CA ASP A 119 15.79 -6.26 -4.38
C ASP A 119 15.45 -6.27 -5.87
N TYR A 120 14.26 -5.77 -6.24
CA TYR A 120 13.83 -5.63 -7.63
C TYR A 120 14.76 -4.74 -8.45
N MET A 121 15.12 -3.56 -7.93
CA MET A 121 15.98 -2.62 -8.65
C MET A 121 17.42 -3.12 -8.78
N ALA A 122 17.95 -3.78 -7.73
CA ALA A 122 19.25 -4.43 -7.78
C ALA A 122 19.26 -5.59 -8.80
N ASP A 123 18.17 -6.37 -8.89
CA ASP A 123 18.01 -7.43 -9.90
C ASP A 123 18.00 -6.89 -11.34
N LYS A 124 17.57 -5.63 -11.52
CA LYS A 124 17.63 -4.90 -12.80
C LYS A 124 18.98 -4.23 -13.06
N GLY A 125 19.98 -4.40 -12.20
CA GLY A 125 21.34 -3.90 -12.37
C GLY A 125 21.59 -2.49 -11.81
N SER A 126 20.69 -1.98 -10.96
CA SER A 126 20.91 -0.71 -10.26
C SER A 126 21.92 -0.89 -9.11
N GLN A 127 22.74 0.13 -8.85
CA GLN A 127 23.45 0.30 -7.58
C GLN A 127 22.45 0.87 -6.59
N VAL A 128 22.19 0.14 -5.49
CA VAL A 128 21.13 0.48 -4.55
C VAL A 128 21.71 0.71 -3.16
N GLU A 129 21.34 1.84 -2.56
CA GLU A 129 21.39 2.05 -1.11
C GLU A 129 19.95 2.06 -0.60
N ILE A 130 19.63 1.19 0.36
CA ILE A 130 18.39 1.27 1.11
C ILE A 130 18.67 1.93 2.47
N VAL A 131 17.94 3.01 2.73
CA VAL A 131 18.09 3.90 3.86
C VAL A 131 16.81 3.87 4.67
N THR A 132 16.94 3.83 5.99
CA THR A 132 15.82 3.93 6.93
C THR A 132 16.22 4.72 8.16
N ASP A 133 15.25 5.36 8.78
CA ASP A 133 15.33 5.99 10.10
C ASP A 133 15.29 4.97 11.26
N ASP A 134 14.98 3.70 10.98
CA ASP A 134 15.10 2.61 11.95
C ASP A 134 16.55 2.09 12.06
N THR A 135 16.79 1.30 13.10
CA THR A 135 18.07 0.64 13.42
C THR A 135 18.65 -0.21 12.28
N LYS A 136 17.80 -0.70 11.37
CA LYS A 136 18.22 -1.41 10.16
C LYS A 136 17.08 -1.53 9.14
N PRO A 137 17.40 -1.57 7.83
CA PRO A 137 16.39 -1.90 6.82
C PRO A 137 15.72 -3.26 7.07
N GLY A 138 14.41 -3.33 6.83
CA GLY A 138 13.64 -4.57 6.96
C GLY A 138 13.49 -5.08 8.40
N VAL A 139 13.54 -4.21 9.42
CA VAL A 139 13.35 -4.62 10.83
C VAL A 139 11.95 -5.20 11.09
N ALA A 140 10.92 -4.74 10.36
CA ALA A 140 9.52 -5.15 10.54
C ALA A 140 9.09 -6.34 9.65
N VAL A 141 9.99 -6.85 8.78
CA VAL A 141 9.71 -8.04 7.93
C VAL A 141 9.52 -9.33 8.75
N GLY A 142 10.03 -9.37 9.98
CA GLY A 142 9.94 -10.51 10.90
C GLY A 142 11.13 -11.48 10.81
N GLY A 143 11.45 -12.11 11.94
CA GLY A 143 12.71 -12.84 12.17
C GLY A 143 13.00 -14.02 11.24
N THR A 144 11.97 -14.64 10.66
CA THR A 144 12.11 -15.79 9.75
C THR A 144 12.17 -15.37 8.28
N SER A 145 11.62 -14.20 7.95
CA SER A 145 11.47 -13.73 6.57
C SER A 145 12.61 -12.79 6.15
N PHE A 146 13.06 -11.88 7.03
CA PHE A 146 14.12 -10.93 6.67
C PHE A 146 15.44 -11.57 6.20
N PRO A 147 15.88 -12.76 6.69
CA PRO A 147 17.12 -13.37 6.22
C PRO A 147 17.10 -13.74 4.73
N THR A 148 15.91 -13.96 4.15
CA THR A 148 15.78 -14.25 2.70
C THR A 148 16.13 -13.03 1.86
N TYR A 149 15.65 -11.84 2.25
CA TYR A 149 16.02 -10.59 1.60
C TYR A 149 17.51 -10.30 1.77
N TYR A 150 18.07 -10.41 2.98
CA TYR A 150 19.49 -10.15 3.20
C TYR A 150 20.39 -11.08 2.38
N ARG A 151 19.99 -12.36 2.22
CA ARG A 151 20.68 -13.32 1.37
C ARG A 151 20.61 -12.95 -0.12
N SER A 152 19.58 -12.24 -0.56
CA SER A 152 19.46 -11.72 -1.93
C SER A 152 20.24 -10.42 -2.13
N LEU A 153 20.10 -9.48 -1.18
CA LEU A 153 20.61 -8.12 -1.28
C LEU A 153 22.13 -8.01 -1.13
N TYR A 154 22.73 -8.73 -0.17
CA TYR A 154 24.18 -8.61 0.07
C TYR A 154 25.05 -9.08 -1.11
N PRO A 155 24.76 -10.21 -1.78
CA PRO A 155 25.51 -10.59 -2.98
C PRO A 155 25.34 -9.62 -4.15
N LYS A 156 24.26 -8.81 -4.15
CA LYS A 156 24.02 -7.73 -5.12
C LYS A 156 24.65 -6.40 -4.69
N GLU A 157 25.46 -6.42 -3.61
CA GLU A 157 26.19 -5.26 -3.08
C GLU A 157 25.28 -4.10 -2.68
N VAL A 158 24.02 -4.39 -2.31
CA VAL A 158 23.10 -3.35 -1.80
C VAL A 158 23.61 -2.82 -0.46
N ILE A 159 23.74 -1.50 -0.37
CA ILE A 159 24.17 -0.80 0.84
C ILE A 159 22.96 -0.70 1.77
N MET A 160 23.15 -1.13 3.02
CA MET A 160 22.10 -1.15 4.04
C MET A 160 22.42 -0.08 5.09
N THR A 161 21.66 1.01 5.10
CA THR A 161 21.88 2.17 5.97
C THR A 161 20.70 2.31 6.93
N GLY A 162 20.97 2.26 8.23
CA GLY A 162 19.99 2.56 9.28
C GLY A 162 20.28 3.90 9.96
N ASP A 163 19.40 4.31 10.87
CA ASP A 163 19.51 5.51 11.71
C ASP A 163 19.53 6.84 10.93
N MET A 164 19.08 6.85 9.66
CA MET A 164 19.14 8.00 8.77
C MET A 164 17.77 8.32 8.17
N MET A 165 17.24 9.50 8.48
CA MET A 165 16.02 10.05 7.91
C MET A 165 16.31 10.82 6.62
N LEU A 166 15.44 10.71 5.62
CA LEU A 166 15.47 11.58 4.44
C LEU A 166 14.86 12.94 4.78
N GLU A 167 15.68 13.99 4.82
CA GLU A 167 15.23 15.34 5.15
C GLU A 167 14.68 16.07 3.92
N ARG A 168 15.45 16.09 2.83
CA ARG A 168 15.04 16.71 1.56
C ARG A 168 15.72 16.10 0.34
N VAL A 169 15.09 16.31 -0.80
CA VAL A 169 15.63 15.99 -2.13
C VAL A 169 15.64 17.26 -2.96
N TYR A 170 16.76 17.56 -3.60
CA TYR A 170 16.88 18.68 -4.53
C TYR A 170 17.74 18.32 -5.73
N ARG A 171 17.73 19.19 -6.73
CA ARG A 171 18.51 19.01 -7.96
C ARG A 171 19.69 19.97 -7.99
N GLU A 172 20.86 19.45 -8.35
CA GLU A 172 22.06 20.23 -8.64
C GLU A 172 22.61 19.80 -10.01
N GLY A 173 22.38 20.64 -11.03
CA GLY A 173 22.68 20.28 -12.42
C GLY A 173 21.84 19.09 -12.91
N ASP A 174 22.49 18.04 -13.40
CA ASP A 174 21.86 16.80 -13.84
C ASP A 174 21.68 15.77 -12.70
N LYS A 175 22.18 16.07 -11.50
CA LYS A 175 22.16 15.16 -10.35
C LYS A 175 21.01 15.44 -9.39
N VAL A 176 20.52 14.37 -8.76
CA VAL A 176 19.58 14.43 -7.65
C VAL A 176 20.39 14.26 -6.36
N ILE A 177 20.18 15.16 -5.40
CA ILE A 177 20.84 15.14 -4.10
C ILE A 177 19.79 14.79 -3.04
N ALA A 178 20.01 13.69 -2.32
CA ALA A 178 19.25 13.31 -1.14
C ALA A 178 20.05 13.72 0.11
N VAL A 179 19.44 14.56 0.95
CA VAL A 179 20.03 14.94 2.25
C VAL A 179 19.47 14.01 3.30
N LEU A 180 20.37 13.29 3.96
CA LEU A 180 20.06 12.38 5.05
C LEU A 180 20.47 13.03 6.37
N GLU A 181 19.64 12.90 7.39
CA GLU A 181 19.91 13.35 8.75
C GLU A 181 19.95 12.15 9.69
N ASN A 182 20.99 12.05 10.51
CA ASN A 182 21.07 11.01 11.52
C ASN A 182 20.07 11.28 12.65
N GLU A 183 19.16 10.33 12.89
CA GLU A 183 18.01 10.48 13.79
C GLU A 183 18.41 10.81 15.24
N TYR A 184 19.61 10.39 15.66
CA TYR A 184 20.07 10.55 17.03
C TYR A 184 20.96 11.78 17.26
N THR A 185 21.64 12.26 16.22
CA THR A 185 22.67 13.32 16.36
C THR A 185 22.33 14.59 15.59
N GLY A 186 21.41 14.54 14.63
CA GLY A 186 21.12 15.64 13.71
C GLY A 186 22.24 15.92 12.70
N ALA A 187 23.28 15.06 12.64
CA ALA A 187 24.34 15.19 11.66
C ALA A 187 23.78 14.92 10.25
N LYS A 188 24.12 15.79 9.29
CA LYS A 188 23.62 15.70 7.91
C LYS A 188 24.69 15.20 6.96
N GLU A 189 24.27 14.35 6.04
CA GLU A 189 25.07 13.85 4.93
C GLU A 189 24.31 13.96 3.61
N GLU A 190 25.04 14.01 2.50
CA GLU A 190 24.44 14.06 1.17
C GLU A 190 24.75 12.78 0.39
N ARG A 191 23.79 12.35 -0.41
CA ARG A 191 23.94 11.29 -1.41
C ARG A 191 23.64 11.87 -2.78
N VAL A 192 24.58 11.73 -3.71
CA VAL A 192 24.42 12.09 -5.12
C VAL A 192 23.90 10.86 -5.86
N VAL A 193 22.65 10.90 -6.31
CA VAL A 193 21.98 9.76 -6.95
C VAL A 193 21.32 10.16 -8.28
N ASP A 194 20.97 9.15 -9.07
CA ASP A 194 20.20 9.35 -10.30
C ASP A 194 18.68 9.25 -10.02
N GLN A 195 18.29 8.59 -8.91
CA GLN A 195 16.89 8.36 -8.55
C GLN A 195 16.74 8.21 -7.03
N VAL A 196 15.68 8.81 -6.49
CA VAL A 196 15.19 8.57 -5.12
C VAL A 196 13.85 7.84 -5.20
N VAL A 197 13.73 6.73 -4.47
CA VAL A 197 12.49 5.96 -4.34
C VAL A 197 12.04 6.02 -2.89
N ILE A 198 10.77 6.35 -2.68
CA ILE A 198 10.19 6.49 -1.34
C ILE A 198 9.19 5.36 -1.09
N GLU A 199 9.44 4.63 -0.01
CA GLU A 199 8.49 3.75 0.64
C GLU A 199 8.12 4.37 1.99
N ASN A 200 6.94 4.98 2.06
CA ASN A 200 6.40 5.57 3.28
C ASN A 200 4.98 5.08 3.56
N GLY A 201 4.68 3.86 3.13
CA GLY A 201 3.39 3.26 3.37
C GLY A 201 2.26 3.87 2.55
N VAL A 202 1.04 3.74 3.08
CA VAL A 202 -0.20 4.00 2.34
C VAL A 202 -1.03 5.05 3.04
N ARG A 203 -1.39 6.10 2.30
CA ARG A 203 -2.41 7.06 2.69
C ARG A 203 -3.78 6.53 2.25
N PRO A 204 -4.76 6.37 3.17
CA PRO A 204 -6.09 5.91 2.80
C PRO A 204 -6.79 6.83 1.79
N ASP A 205 -7.48 6.24 0.82
CA ASP A 205 -8.42 6.97 -0.05
C ASP A 205 -9.79 7.02 0.66
N GLU A 206 -10.14 8.20 1.17
CA GLU A 206 -11.32 8.41 1.99
C GLU A 206 -12.39 9.30 1.33
N GLU A 207 -12.15 9.80 0.10
CA GLU A 207 -13.03 10.77 -0.54
C GLU A 207 -14.44 10.19 -0.73
N LEU A 208 -14.52 9.01 -1.35
CA LEU A 208 -15.79 8.33 -1.58
C LEU A 208 -16.49 7.95 -0.26
N TYR A 209 -15.72 7.59 0.78
CA TYR A 209 -16.27 7.30 2.10
C TYR A 209 -16.99 8.52 2.69
N TYR A 210 -16.34 9.69 2.71
CA TYR A 210 -16.94 10.90 3.25
C TYR A 210 -18.12 11.40 2.41
N ALA A 211 -18.10 11.18 1.09
CA ALA A 211 -19.21 11.52 0.22
C ALA A 211 -20.46 10.66 0.45
N LEU A 212 -20.29 9.37 0.78
CA LEU A 212 -21.39 8.42 1.04
C LEU A 212 -21.89 8.45 2.49
N LYS A 213 -21.02 8.78 3.45
CA LYS A 213 -21.32 8.72 4.88
C LYS A 213 -22.63 9.43 5.30
N PRO A 214 -22.97 10.63 4.80
CA PRO A 214 -24.21 11.32 5.18
C PRO A 214 -25.47 10.52 4.85
N ASP A 215 -25.47 9.77 3.75
CA ASP A 215 -26.61 9.00 3.26
C ASP A 215 -26.73 7.62 3.92
N SER A 216 -25.67 7.16 4.60
CA SER A 216 -25.66 5.86 5.27
C SER A 216 -26.46 5.86 6.58
N ARG A 217 -27.13 4.74 6.86
CA ARG A 217 -27.90 4.49 8.10
C ARG A 217 -27.00 4.46 9.34
N ASN A 218 -25.89 3.72 9.26
CA ASN A 218 -24.95 3.56 10.37
C ASN A 218 -23.93 4.71 10.47
N LYS A 219 -24.00 5.74 9.60
CA LYS A 219 -23.03 6.84 9.53
C LYS A 219 -21.58 6.35 9.43
N GLY A 220 -21.36 5.22 8.75
CA GLY A 220 -20.05 4.58 8.62
C GLY A 220 -19.50 3.94 9.90
N GLN A 221 -20.31 3.82 10.95
CA GLN A 221 -19.89 3.25 12.23
C GLN A 221 -19.84 1.72 12.18
N ILE A 222 -18.81 1.19 12.84
CA ILE A 222 -18.61 -0.22 13.15
C ILE A 222 -18.53 -0.31 14.67
N ASP A 223 -19.18 -1.32 15.24
CA ASP A 223 -19.01 -1.72 16.62
C ASP A 223 -17.70 -2.52 16.78
N PRO A 224 -16.67 -1.97 17.46
CA PRO A 224 -15.38 -2.63 17.58
C PRO A 224 -15.42 -3.88 18.45
N GLU A 225 -16.32 -3.94 19.45
CA GLU A 225 -16.46 -5.09 20.34
C GLU A 225 -17.08 -6.27 19.59
N ALA A 226 -18.13 -6.01 18.80
CA ALA A 226 -18.74 -7.00 17.93
C ALA A 226 -17.73 -7.52 16.89
N LEU A 227 -16.96 -6.62 16.25
CA LEU A 227 -15.93 -7.01 15.29
C LEU A 227 -14.80 -7.85 15.93
N PHE A 228 -14.39 -7.49 17.15
CA PHE A 228 -13.39 -8.24 17.92
C PHE A 228 -13.92 -9.63 18.32
N ALA A 229 -15.17 -9.71 18.76
CA ALA A 229 -15.85 -10.94 19.15
C ALA A 229 -16.39 -11.78 17.98
N ILE A 230 -16.14 -11.36 16.73
CA ILE A 230 -16.57 -12.03 15.50
C ILE A 230 -18.11 -12.19 15.45
N GLN A 231 -18.82 -11.20 15.98
CA GLN A 231 -20.28 -11.13 16.00
C GLN A 231 -20.80 -10.24 14.86
N PRO A 232 -22.04 -10.47 14.38
CA PRO A 232 -22.70 -9.57 13.45
C PRO A 232 -22.75 -8.14 13.99
N GLN A 233 -22.60 -7.15 13.11
CA GLN A 233 -22.72 -5.75 13.49
C GLN A 233 -24.17 -5.44 13.94
N PRO A 234 -24.39 -4.76 15.08
CA PRO A 234 -25.74 -4.49 15.59
C PRO A 234 -26.67 -3.80 14.57
N CYS A 235 -26.12 -2.89 13.77
CA CYS A 235 -26.84 -2.14 12.74
C CYS A 235 -27.45 -3.02 11.63
N LEU A 236 -27.02 -4.28 11.48
CA LEU A 236 -27.66 -5.24 10.56
C LEU A 236 -29.08 -5.60 10.99
N SER A 237 -29.38 -5.50 12.29
CA SER A 237 -30.70 -5.80 12.85
C SER A 237 -31.63 -4.58 12.95
N GLU A 238 -31.11 -3.38 12.67
CA GLU A 238 -31.84 -2.12 12.82
C GLU A 238 -32.55 -1.74 11.52
N ALA A 239 -33.86 -1.51 11.58
CA ALA A 239 -34.62 -0.99 10.44
C ALA A 239 -34.33 0.51 10.23
N GLY A 240 -34.25 0.93 8.97
CA GLY A 240 -34.07 2.34 8.60
C GLY A 240 -33.88 2.53 7.10
N ASP A 241 -34.05 3.77 6.65
CA ASP A 241 -33.83 4.13 5.25
C ASP A 241 -32.34 4.22 4.92
N GLY A 242 -31.99 3.89 3.68
CA GLY A 242 -30.63 3.96 3.17
C GLY A 242 -29.78 2.71 3.44
N TYR A 243 -28.59 2.71 2.87
CA TYR A 243 -27.64 1.61 2.96
C TYR A 243 -26.82 1.66 4.25
N LEU A 244 -26.30 0.50 4.65
CA LEU A 244 -25.19 0.43 5.60
C LEU A 244 -23.87 0.70 4.86
N LEU A 245 -23.00 1.50 5.46
CA LEU A 245 -21.69 1.83 4.88
C LEU A 245 -20.58 1.29 5.76
N PHE A 246 -19.68 0.51 5.16
CA PHE A 246 -18.49 -0.02 5.79
C PHE A 246 -17.25 0.31 4.96
N ARG A 247 -16.08 0.33 5.60
CA ARG A 247 -14.78 0.45 4.95
C ARG A 247 -13.81 -0.58 5.52
N LEU A 248 -12.93 -1.10 4.68
CA LEU A 248 -12.04 -2.23 4.99
C LEU A 248 -10.64 -2.03 4.41
N GLY A 249 -9.66 -2.71 5.00
CA GLY A 249 -8.26 -2.71 4.55
C GLY A 249 -7.63 -1.32 4.64
N ASP A 250 -6.75 -1.02 3.68
CA ASP A 250 -5.97 0.23 3.70
C ASP A 250 -6.81 1.50 3.49
N CYS A 251 -8.09 1.37 3.11
CA CYS A 251 -9.06 2.48 3.12
C CYS A 251 -9.42 2.94 4.55
N VAL A 252 -9.07 2.16 5.58
CA VAL A 252 -9.21 2.53 6.99
C VAL A 252 -7.88 2.99 7.55
N ALA A 253 -6.87 2.12 7.44
CA ALA A 253 -5.52 2.35 7.90
C ALA A 253 -4.62 1.31 7.23
N GLN A 254 -3.39 1.68 6.90
CA GLN A 254 -2.40 0.75 6.36
C GLN A 254 -2.22 -0.47 7.28
N ARG A 255 -2.32 -1.66 6.70
CA ARG A 255 -2.00 -2.93 7.37
C ARG A 255 -1.45 -3.95 6.36
N ASN A 256 -1.06 -5.12 6.85
CA ASN A 256 -0.67 -6.22 5.98
C ASN A 256 -1.88 -6.91 5.31
N VAL A 257 -1.61 -7.65 4.23
CA VAL A 257 -2.62 -8.40 3.45
C VAL A 257 -3.46 -9.34 4.33
N HIS A 258 -2.85 -9.98 5.32
CA HIS A 258 -3.58 -10.84 6.26
C HIS A 258 -4.64 -10.05 7.03
N ALA A 259 -4.30 -8.89 7.58
CA ALA A 259 -5.24 -8.06 8.31
C ALA A 259 -6.40 -7.58 7.43
N ALA A 260 -6.13 -7.17 6.18
CA ALA A 260 -7.18 -6.75 5.25
C ALA A 260 -8.18 -7.90 4.95
N ILE A 261 -7.67 -9.12 4.69
CA ILE A 261 -8.50 -10.31 4.47
C ILE A 261 -9.27 -10.69 5.74
N TYR A 262 -8.60 -10.64 6.90
CA TYR A 262 -9.19 -11.02 8.17
C TYR A 262 -10.29 -10.04 8.63
N ASP A 263 -10.09 -8.74 8.43
CA ASP A 263 -11.11 -7.71 8.68
C ASP A 263 -12.33 -7.93 7.78
N ALA A 264 -12.11 -8.19 6.49
CA ALA A 264 -13.18 -8.48 5.55
C ALA A 264 -13.96 -9.74 5.94
N LEU A 265 -13.27 -10.82 6.33
CA LEU A 265 -13.92 -12.05 6.78
C LEU A 265 -14.77 -11.83 8.03
N ARG A 266 -14.23 -11.14 9.05
CA ARG A 266 -14.93 -10.89 10.30
C ARG A 266 -16.17 -10.03 10.12
N LEU A 267 -16.09 -9.07 9.21
CA LEU A 267 -17.18 -8.13 8.96
C LEU A 267 -18.24 -8.72 8.02
N CYS A 268 -17.83 -9.27 6.87
CA CYS A 268 -18.75 -9.57 5.78
C CYS A 268 -19.37 -10.97 5.83
N LYS A 269 -18.90 -11.89 6.70
CA LYS A 269 -19.44 -13.26 6.76
C LYS A 269 -20.91 -13.34 7.19
N ASP A 270 -21.40 -12.29 7.86
CA ASP A 270 -22.75 -12.21 8.44
C ASP A 270 -23.66 -11.23 7.65
N PHE A 271 -23.19 -10.77 6.47
CA PHE A 271 -23.96 -9.90 5.58
C PHE A 271 -24.98 -10.68 4.73
#